data_AF-A0A942F5F3-F1
#
_entry.id   AF-A0A942F5F3-F1
#
_cell.length_a   1.000
_cell.length_b   1.000
_cell.length_c   1.000
_cell.angle_alpha   90.00
_cell.angle_beta   90.00
_cell.angle_gamma   90.00
#
_symmetry.space_group_name_H-M   'P 1'
#
loop_
_entity.id
_entity.type
_entity.pdbx_description
1 polymer ?
#
loop_
_entity_poly.entity_id
_entity_poly.type
_entity_poly.pdbx_seq_one_letter_code
_entity_poly.pdbx_strand_id
1 'polypeptide(L)'
;MDKKDSVNFTLQTFQNPDSSYGYDIYQDSVKMIHQPHIPVLQGNRGFVSEIDAKRVGDLVIRKLNKGEIPPTIDSAEIITIIK
;
A
#
# COMPACT_ATOMS: atom_id res chain seq x y z
N MET A 1 3.33 -28.33 16.15
CA MET A 1 2.01 -27.64 16.17
C MET A 1 2.32 -26.18 16.00
N ASP A 2 2.71 -25.86 14.78
CA ASP A 2 3.42 -24.64 14.42
C ASP A 2 2.36 -23.59 14.19
N LYS A 3 2.15 -22.74 15.20
CA LYS A 3 1.41 -21.49 15.02
C LYS A 3 2.21 -20.68 14.00
N LYS A 4 1.83 -20.80 12.73
CA LYS A 4 2.17 -19.83 11.71
C LYS A 4 1.62 -18.50 12.21
N ASP A 5 2.47 -17.70 12.83
CA ASP A 5 2.19 -16.32 13.21
C ASP A 5 1.69 -15.62 11.94
N SER A 6 0.37 -15.64 11.76
CA SER A 6 -0.28 -15.07 10.60
C SER A 6 -0.30 -13.59 10.88
N VAL A 7 0.77 -12.92 10.47
CA VAL A 7 0.86 -11.46 10.56
C VAL A 7 -0.35 -10.91 9.82
N ASN A 8 -1.30 -10.35 10.55
CA ASN A 8 -2.52 -9.80 9.96
C ASN A 8 -2.23 -8.37 9.55
N PHE A 9 -2.01 -8.20 8.25
CA PHE A 9 -1.95 -6.88 7.64
C PHE A 9 -3.35 -6.44 7.24
N THR A 10 -3.77 -5.27 7.72
CA THR A 10 -5.03 -4.63 7.34
C THR A 10 -4.73 -3.41 6.47
N LEU A 11 -5.43 -3.31 5.34
CA LEU A 11 -5.36 -2.17 4.44
C LEU A 11 -6.53 -1.22 4.70
N GLN A 12 -6.24 0.06 4.87
CA GLN A 12 -7.26 1.11 4.90
C GLN A 12 -6.92 2.20 3.91
N THR A 13 -7.86 2.50 3.02
CA THR A 13 -7.76 3.63 2.09
C THR A 13 -8.28 4.91 2.73
N PHE A 14 -7.73 6.04 2.31
CA PHE A 14 -8.18 7.36 2.75
C PHE A 14 -8.11 8.37 1.61
N GLN A 15 -8.90 9.43 1.72
CA GLN A 15 -8.86 10.54 0.78
C GLN A 15 -7.96 11.67 1.32
N ASN A 16 -7.10 12.19 0.45
CA ASN A 16 -6.21 13.31 0.74
C ASN A 16 -6.94 14.66 0.58
N PRO A 17 -6.38 15.75 1.15
CA PRO A 17 -6.95 17.10 1.01
C PRO A 17 -7.06 17.61 -0.44
N ASP A 18 -6.21 17.11 -1.34
CA ASP A 18 -6.19 17.44 -2.76
C ASP A 18 -7.17 16.58 -3.60
N SER A 19 -8.09 15.86 -2.94
CA SER A 19 -9.03 14.91 -3.54
C SER A 19 -8.41 13.66 -4.15
N SER A 20 -7.10 13.46 -4.03
CA SER A 20 -6.47 12.19 -4.37
C SER A 20 -6.67 11.14 -3.26
N TYR A 21 -6.28 9.90 -3.50
CA TYR A 21 -6.38 8.82 -2.53
C TYR A 21 -4.99 8.37 -2.06
N GLY A 22 -4.93 7.85 -0.85
CA GLY A 22 -3.78 7.19 -0.25
C GLY A 22 -4.20 5.91 0.47
N TYR A 23 -3.23 5.18 1.01
CA TYR A 23 -3.51 4.01 1.83
C TYR A 23 -2.58 3.90 3.04
N ASP A 24 -3.13 3.29 4.09
CA ASP A 24 -2.45 2.91 5.31
C ASP A 24 -2.43 1.38 5.42
N ILE A 25 -1.30 0.81 5.83
CA ILE A 25 -1.22 -0.61 6.19
C ILE A 25 -0.91 -0.71 7.66
N TYR A 26 -1.75 -1.47 8.36
CA TYR A 26 -1.64 -1.76 9.77
C TYR A 26 -1.18 -3.19 9.94
N GLN A 27 -0.19 -3.43 10.79
CA GLN A 27 0.08 -4.75 11.33
C GLN A 27 -0.61 -4.84 12.69
N ASP A 28 -1.61 -5.70 12.76
CA ASP A 28 -2.52 -5.83 13.91
C ASP A 28 -3.24 -4.51 14.23
N SER A 29 -2.67 -3.67 15.10
CA SER A 29 -3.21 -2.34 15.47
C SER A 29 -2.22 -1.20 15.25
N VAL A 30 -1.01 -1.50 14.78
CA VAL A 30 0.06 -0.51 14.58
C VAL A 30 0.13 -0.13 13.11
N LYS A 31 0.02 1.17 12.81
CA LYS A 31 0.22 1.69 11.47
C LYS A 31 1.69 1.52 11.08
N MET A 32 1.96 0.68 10.09
CA MET A 32 3.30 0.43 9.59
C MET A 32 3.66 1.29 8.39
N ILE A 33 2.71 1.45 7.48
CA ILE A 33 2.91 2.15 6.22
C ILE A 33 1.83 3.22 6.12
N HIS A 34 2.26 4.44 5.84
CA HIS A 34 1.40 5.56 5.52
C HIS A 34 1.84 6.08 4.15
N GLN A 35 1.04 5.81 3.12
CA GLN A 35 1.36 6.11 1.74
C GLN A 35 0.30 7.06 1.14
N PRO A 36 0.39 8.36 1.45
CA PRO A 36 -0.56 9.36 0.94
C PRO A 36 -0.38 9.62 -0.57
N HIS A 37 0.82 9.37 -1.11
CA HIS A 37 1.14 9.63 -2.52
C HIS A 37 1.70 8.39 -3.21
N ILE A 38 1.58 8.35 -4.53
CA ILE A 38 2.15 7.29 -5.37
C ILE A 38 3.69 7.33 -5.23
N PRO A 39 4.35 6.26 -4.72
CA PRO A 39 5.77 6.27 -4.38
C PRO A 39 6.72 6.63 -5.54
N VAL A 40 6.28 6.43 -6.77
CA VAL A 40 7.13 6.43 -7.98
C VAL A 40 6.87 7.61 -8.92
N LEU A 41 5.76 8.34 -8.73
CA LEU A 41 5.47 9.51 -9.53
C LEU A 41 6.12 10.73 -8.89
N GLN A 42 7.01 11.38 -9.63
CA GLN A 42 7.50 12.70 -9.24
C GLN A 42 6.32 13.68 -9.16
N GLY A 43 6.17 14.36 -8.03
CA GLY A 43 5.18 15.44 -7.84
C GLY A 43 4.08 15.19 -6.81
N ASN A 44 4.29 14.35 -5.78
CA ASN A 44 3.34 14.11 -4.68
C ASN A 44 1.89 13.85 -5.15
N ARG A 45 1.71 13.15 -6.28
CA ARG A 45 0.37 12.81 -6.76
C ARG A 45 -0.13 11.59 -5.99
N GLY A 46 -1.27 11.72 -5.31
CA GLY A 46 -1.99 10.56 -4.81
C GLY A 46 -2.66 9.76 -5.92
N PHE A 47 -3.30 8.67 -5.52
CA PHE A 47 -4.05 7.79 -6.41
C PHE A 47 -5.29 8.52 -6.93
N VAL A 48 -5.63 8.30 -8.20
CA VAL A 48 -6.83 8.91 -8.83
C VAL A 48 -8.11 8.33 -8.21
N SER A 49 -8.09 7.04 -7.86
CA SER A 49 -9.22 6.36 -7.25
C SER A 49 -8.82 5.60 -5.99
N GLU A 50 -9.79 5.41 -5.10
CA GLU A 50 -9.66 4.54 -3.93
C GLU A 50 -9.28 3.11 -4.32
N ILE A 51 -9.81 2.63 -5.44
CA ILE A 51 -9.58 1.28 -5.96
C ILE A 51 -8.09 1.11 -6.32
N ASP A 52 -7.47 2.12 -6.92
CA ASP A 52 -6.05 2.08 -7.27
C ASP A 52 -5.17 2.07 -6.02
N ALA A 53 -5.48 2.93 -5.04
CA ALA A 53 -4.82 2.93 -3.74
C ALA A 53 -4.94 1.56 -3.06
N LYS A 54 -6.13 0.95 -3.12
CA LYS A 54 -6.38 -0.37 -2.57
C LYS A 54 -5.56 -1.46 -3.28
N ARG A 55 -5.54 -1.48 -4.61
CA ARG A 55 -4.79 -2.49 -5.39
C ARG A 55 -3.30 -2.43 -5.11
N VAL A 56 -2.73 -1.22 -5.02
CA VAL A 56 -1.32 -1.05 -4.67
C VAL A 56 -1.07 -1.46 -3.22
N GLY A 57 -1.93 -1.08 -2.28
CA GLY A 57 -1.85 -1.54 -0.90
C GLY A 57 -1.90 -3.07 -0.74
N ASP A 58 -2.77 -3.74 -1.50
CA ASP A 58 -2.86 -5.20 -1.52
C ASP A 58 -1.55 -5.83 -2.06
N LEU A 59 -0.90 -5.21 -3.04
CA LEU A 59 0.42 -5.65 -3.52
C LEU A 59 1.49 -5.52 -2.42
N VAL A 60 1.50 -4.39 -1.70
CA VAL A 60 2.42 -4.18 -0.56
C VAL A 60 2.21 -5.27 0.48
N ILE A 61 0.96 -5.54 0.88
CA ILE A 61 0.64 -6.60 1.85
C ILE A 61 1.15 -7.96 1.38
N ARG A 62 1.01 -8.28 0.08
CA ARG A 62 1.56 -9.52 -0.48
C ARG A 62 3.09 -9.59 -0.37
N LYS A 63 3.80 -8.48 -0.57
CA LYS A 63 5.26 -8.41 -0.42
C LYS A 63 5.69 -8.50 1.05
N LEU A 64 4.99 -7.81 1.95
CA LEU A 64 5.21 -7.91 3.39
C LEU A 64 5.02 -9.34 3.91
N ASN A 65 3.97 -10.02 3.46
CA ASN A 65 3.73 -11.43 3.78
C ASN A 65 4.82 -12.39 3.26
N LYS A 66 5.59 -11.98 2.24
CA LYS A 66 6.76 -12.71 1.73
C LYS A 66 8.05 -12.40 2.50
N GLY A 67 8.02 -11.45 3.43
CA GLY A 67 9.20 -10.99 4.18
C GLY A 67 10.06 -9.95 3.46
N GLU A 68 9.55 -9.33 2.39
CA GLU A 68 10.26 -8.24 1.69
C GLU A 68 10.09 -6.92 2.45
N ILE A 69 11.11 -6.54 3.24
CA ILE A 69 11.14 -5.30 4.03
C ILE A 69 12.47 -4.56 3.77
N PRO A 70 12.45 -3.32 3.22
CA PRO A 70 11.27 -2.57 2.80
C PRO A 70 10.60 -3.20 1.57
N PRO A 71 9.28 -3.07 1.41
CA PRO A 71 8.58 -3.53 0.21
C PRO A 71 9.02 -2.67 -0.96
N THR A 72 9.97 -3.16 -1.76
CA THR A 72 10.43 -2.48 -2.96
C THR A 72 9.35 -2.62 -4.02
N ILE A 73 8.58 -1.56 -4.25
CA ILE A 73 7.61 -1.52 -5.34
C ILE A 73 8.23 -0.81 -6.52
N ASP A 74 8.32 -1.52 -7.64
CA ASP A 74 8.83 -0.92 -8.87
C ASP A 74 7.77 0.02 -9.46
N SER A 75 8.27 1.13 -10.01
CA SER A 75 7.49 2.07 -10.81
C SER A 75 6.68 1.39 -11.91
N ALA A 76 7.24 0.37 -12.57
CA ALA A 76 6.55 -0.37 -13.62
C ALA A 76 5.35 -1.19 -13.10
N GLU A 77 5.44 -1.74 -11.88
CA GLU A 77 4.34 -2.47 -11.25
C GLU A 77 3.18 -1.54 -10.92
N ILE A 78 3.48 -0.36 -10.36
CA ILE A 78 2.47 0.66 -10.05
C ILE A 78 1.77 1.15 -11.32
N ILE A 79 2.54 1.53 -12.35
CA ILE A 79 2.00 2.03 -13.63
C ILE A 79 1.05 1.02 -14.29
N THR A 80 1.32 -0.28 -14.12
CA THR A 80 0.44 -1.33 -14.66
C THR A 80 -0.89 -1.43 -13.90
N ILE A 81 -0.89 -1.14 -12.61
CA ILE A 81 -2.07 -1.24 -11.73
C ILE A 81 -3.01 -0.03 -11.88
N ILE A 82 -2.45 1.16 -12.08
CA ILE A 82 -3.17 2.46 -12.13
C ILE A 82 -3.66 2.84 -13.55
N LYS A 83 -3.71 1.87 -14.47
CA LYS A 83 -4.13 2.09 -15.87
C LYS A 83 -5.61 2.36 -16.04
#